data_AF-A0A0C9PRK5-F1
#
_entry.id   AF-A0A0C9PRK5-F1
#
_cell.length_a   1.000
_cell.length_b   1.000
_cell.length_c   1.000
_cell.angle_alpha   90.00
_cell.angle_beta   90.00
_cell.angle_gamma   90.00
#
_symmetry.space_group_name_H-M   'P 1'
#
loop_
_entity.id
_entity.type
_entity.pdbx_description
1 polymer ?
#
loop_
_entity_poly.entity_id
_entity_poly.type
_entity_poly.pdbx_seq_one_letter_code
_entity_poly.pdbx_strand_id
1 'polypeptide(L)'
;MGDIRAGLEEIKLDEALFADVKYYVSGEADPKGLTFYVTPSVVPSPTAFSEIIESAGGTMEKCRRSLVQIQEMNSGGKLNYIIVTQENDLHLLADVLQANINVFSAEVVLRSVARQNFQIDTNQL
;
A
#
# COMPACT_ATOMS: atom_id res chain seq x y z
N MET A 1 -8.94 -36.76 -17.20
CA MET A 1 -9.21 -35.36 -16.81
C MET A 1 -8.08 -34.97 -15.87
N GLY A 2 -7.05 -34.30 -16.39
CA GLY A 2 -5.82 -34.02 -15.65
C GLY A 2 -6.00 -32.83 -14.72
N ASP A 3 -5.56 -33.00 -13.48
CA ASP A 3 -5.62 -31.96 -12.45
C ASP A 3 -4.58 -30.87 -12.77
N ILE A 4 -5.04 -29.65 -13.04
CA ILE A 4 -4.22 -28.48 -13.41
C ILE A 4 -3.53 -27.82 -12.20
N ARG A 5 -3.60 -28.44 -11.03
CA ARG A 5 -3.11 -27.87 -9.76
C ARG A 5 -1.61 -27.95 -9.53
N ALA A 6 -0.82 -28.51 -10.46
CA ALA A 6 0.59 -28.80 -10.23
C ALA A 6 1.58 -27.67 -10.61
N GLY A 7 1.13 -26.45 -10.93
CA GLY A 7 1.99 -25.42 -11.54
C GLY A 7 2.03 -24.05 -10.87
N LEU A 8 1.48 -23.92 -9.66
CA LEU A 8 1.60 -22.69 -8.87
C LEU A 8 2.34 -23.02 -7.58
N GLU A 9 3.58 -23.50 -7.71
CA GLU A 9 4.53 -23.30 -6.62
C GLU A 9 4.64 -21.80 -6.39
N GLU A 10 4.49 -21.38 -5.14
CA GLU A 10 4.57 -20.00 -4.71
C GLU A 10 5.76 -19.32 -5.38
N ILE A 11 5.49 -18.34 -6.25
CA ILE A 11 6.50 -17.36 -6.64
C ILE A 11 6.78 -16.54 -5.37
N LYS A 12 7.68 -17.04 -4.53
CA LYS A 12 8.33 -16.24 -3.50
C LYS A 12 9.25 -15.29 -4.23
N LEU A 13 8.82 -14.03 -4.31
CA LEU A 13 9.68 -12.93 -4.72
C LEU A 13 10.86 -12.87 -3.76
N ASP A 14 12.06 -12.83 -4.30
CA ASP A 14 13.30 -12.73 -3.53
C ASP A 14 13.30 -11.39 -2.76
N GLU A 15 13.36 -11.47 -1.44
CA GLU A 15 13.43 -10.30 -0.55
C GLU A 15 14.65 -9.43 -0.85
N ALA A 16 15.73 -10.02 -1.37
CA ALA A 16 16.94 -9.29 -1.77
C ALA A 16 16.70 -8.35 -2.96
N LEU A 17 15.68 -8.62 -3.80
CA LEU A 17 15.33 -7.78 -4.94
C LEU A 17 14.81 -6.40 -4.51
N PHE A 18 14.32 -6.29 -3.27
CA PHE A 18 13.75 -5.05 -2.71
C PHE A 18 14.61 -4.46 -1.59
N ALA A 19 15.80 -5.00 -1.31
CA ALA A 19 16.66 -4.53 -0.23
C ALA A 19 17.09 -3.05 -0.38
N ASP A 20 17.19 -2.56 -1.61
CA ASP A 20 17.48 -1.15 -1.90
C ASP A 20 16.22 -0.25 -1.91
N VAL A 21 15.03 -0.83 -1.76
CA VAL A 21 13.75 -0.11 -1.67
C VAL A 21 13.23 -0.16 -0.23
N LYS A 22 13.73 0.77 0.59
CA LYS A 22 13.43 0.92 2.04
C LYS A 22 11.95 1.15 2.43
N TYR A 23 11.00 1.09 1.51
CA TYR A 23 9.62 1.58 1.70
C TYR A 23 8.54 0.59 1.27
N TYR A 24 8.74 -0.70 1.49
CA TYR A 24 7.68 -1.71 1.36
C TYR A 24 7.38 -2.31 2.72
N VAL A 25 6.47 -1.65 3.43
CA VAL A 25 5.83 -2.23 4.60
C VAL A 25 4.69 -3.06 4.03
N SER A 26 4.65 -4.36 4.26
CA SER A 26 3.40 -5.12 4.02
C SER A 26 2.38 -4.64 5.11
N GLY A 27 1.04 -4.89 5.15
CA GLY A 27 0.17 -4.43 6.29
C GLY A 27 -1.14 -5.07 6.86
N GLU A 28 -1.27 -5.67 8.08
CA GLU A 28 -2.54 -6.29 8.59
C GLU A 28 -3.70 -5.31 8.80
N ALA A 29 -4.52 -5.13 7.76
CA ALA A 29 -5.83 -4.52 7.81
C ALA A 29 -6.72 -4.98 6.63
N ASP A 30 -7.97 -5.30 6.93
CA ASP A 30 -9.03 -5.35 5.91
C ASP A 30 -9.11 -3.94 5.28
N PRO A 31 -9.10 -3.77 3.93
CA PRO A 31 -9.31 -2.47 3.30
C PRO A 31 -10.53 -1.73 3.85
N LYS A 32 -11.50 -2.48 4.38
CA LYS A 32 -12.65 -1.95 5.09
C LYS A 32 -12.26 -1.05 6.25
N GLY A 33 -12.62 0.23 6.10
CA GLY A 33 -12.36 1.27 7.11
C GLY A 33 -10.98 1.91 7.02
N LEU A 34 -10.15 1.53 6.04
CA LEU A 34 -8.90 2.22 5.73
C LEU A 34 -9.16 3.42 4.82
N THR A 35 -8.36 4.48 5.02
CA THR A 35 -8.36 5.67 4.17
C THR A 35 -7.11 5.69 3.30
N PHE A 36 -7.28 5.94 2.01
CA PHE A 36 -6.20 5.93 1.02
C PHE A 36 -6.04 7.29 0.35
N TYR A 37 -4.81 7.64 0.01
CA TYR A 37 -4.47 8.70 -0.93
C TYR A 37 -3.52 8.14 -1.99
N VAL A 38 -3.80 8.41 -3.27
CA VAL A 38 -3.01 7.90 -4.40
C VAL A 38 -2.37 9.08 -5.14
N THR A 39 -1.05 9.03 -5.34
CA THR A 39 -0.37 10.11 -6.07
C THR A 39 -0.72 10.10 -7.56
N PRO A 40 -0.67 11.25 -8.25
CA PRO A 40 -1.33 11.42 -9.56
C PRO A 40 -0.89 10.47 -10.67
N SER A 41 0.38 10.06 -10.66
CA SER A 41 0.97 9.33 -11.78
C SER A 41 0.88 7.81 -11.63
N VAL A 42 0.38 7.32 -10.48
CA VAL A 42 0.29 5.89 -10.16
C VAL A 42 -0.48 5.13 -11.23
N VAL A 43 -0.03 3.91 -11.51
CA VAL A 43 -0.71 2.96 -12.41
C VAL A 43 -1.18 1.73 -11.60
N PRO A 44 -2.46 1.31 -11.70
CA PRO A 44 -3.56 1.94 -12.46
C PRO A 44 -3.88 3.35 -11.95
N SER A 45 -4.60 4.14 -12.76
CA SER A 45 -4.84 5.55 -12.45
C SER A 45 -5.55 5.74 -11.10
N PRO A 46 -5.41 6.90 -10.43
CA PRO A 46 -6.13 7.18 -9.18
C PRO A 46 -7.64 6.96 -9.28
N THR A 47 -8.26 7.25 -10.43
CA THR A 47 -9.68 6.96 -10.66
C THR A 47 -9.99 5.47 -10.61
N ALA A 48 -9.20 4.64 -11.28
CA ALA A 48 -9.36 3.19 -11.22
C ALA A 48 -9.07 2.64 -9.82
N PHE A 49 -8.09 3.21 -9.11
CA PHE A 49 -7.85 2.88 -7.71
C PHE A 49 -9.04 3.19 -6.81
N SER A 50 -9.73 4.32 -7.02
CA SER A 50 -10.95 4.67 -6.26
C SER A 50 -11.97 3.55 -6.35
N GLU A 51 -12.26 3.07 -7.57
CA GLU A 51 -13.22 2.00 -7.80
C GLU A 51 -12.82 0.71 -7.10
N ILE A 52 -11.54 0.33 -7.18
CA ILE A 52 -11.01 -0.89 -6.55
C ILE A 52 -11.07 -0.79 -5.02
N ILE A 53 -10.60 0.33 -4.45
CA ILE A 53 -10.54 0.55 -3.01
C ILE A 53 -11.94 0.62 -2.39
N GLU A 54 -12.84 1.40 -3.00
CA GLU A 54 -14.20 1.58 -2.50
C GLU A 54 -15.03 0.30 -2.63
N SER A 55 -14.83 -0.47 -3.71
CA SER A 55 -15.46 -1.79 -3.86
C SER A 55 -14.97 -2.80 -2.81
N ALA A 56 -13.74 -2.64 -2.32
CA ALA A 56 -13.19 -3.44 -1.21
C ALA A 56 -13.59 -2.91 0.18
N GLY A 57 -14.40 -1.84 0.27
CA GLY A 57 -14.87 -1.25 1.53
C GLY A 57 -13.95 -0.18 2.12
N GLY A 58 -12.87 0.19 1.43
CA GLY A 58 -12.01 1.31 1.80
C GLY A 58 -12.59 2.67 1.39
N THR A 59 -11.91 3.75 1.77
CA THR A 59 -12.25 5.12 1.36
C THR A 59 -11.05 5.76 0.68
N MET A 60 -11.23 6.41 -0.47
CA MET A 60 -10.16 7.14 -1.15
C MET A 60 -10.37 8.67 -1.05
N GLU A 61 -9.32 9.39 -0.65
CA GLU A 61 -9.30 10.84 -0.63
C GLU A 61 -8.60 11.40 -1.86
N LYS A 62 -9.14 12.50 -2.40
CA LYS A 62 -8.55 13.20 -3.56
C LYS A 62 -7.31 14.01 -3.19
N CYS A 63 -7.17 14.39 -1.92
CA CYS A 63 -6.10 15.24 -1.42
C CYS A 63 -5.39 14.56 -0.24
N ARG A 64 -4.06 14.66 -0.21
CA ARG A 64 -3.25 14.19 0.92
C ARG A 64 -3.59 14.99 2.18
N ARG A 65 -3.71 14.31 3.32
CA ARG A 65 -3.79 14.94 4.65
C ARG A 65 -2.45 15.56 5.06
N SER A 66 -2.48 16.41 6.09
CA SER A 66 -1.26 16.96 6.67
C SER A 66 -0.44 15.89 7.41
N LEU A 67 0.86 16.11 7.62
CA LEU A 67 1.72 15.18 8.37
C LEU A 67 1.16 14.85 9.75
N VAL A 68 0.67 15.87 10.47
CA VAL A 68 0.08 15.73 11.81
C VAL A 68 -1.14 14.80 11.76
N GLN A 69 -2.04 15.02 10.81
CA GLN A 69 -3.23 14.18 10.65
C GLN A 69 -2.88 12.73 10.27
N ILE A 70 -1.89 12.54 9.39
CA ILE A 70 -1.43 11.21 9.00
C ILE A 70 -0.85 10.46 10.21
N GLN A 71 0.00 11.13 10.99
CA GLN A 71 0.60 10.56 12.21
C GLN A 71 -0.45 10.25 13.28
N GLU A 72 -1.43 11.13 13.50
CA GLU A 72 -2.54 10.89 14.42
C GLU A 72 -3.34 9.65 14.02
N MET A 73 -3.68 9.52 12.73
CA MET A 73 -4.39 8.36 12.22
C MET A 73 -3.58 7.06 12.31
N ASN A 74 -2.27 7.15 12.11
CA ASN A 74 -1.36 6.01 12.15
C ASN A 74 -0.70 5.81 13.52
N SER A 75 -1.26 6.42 14.57
CA SER A 75 -0.73 6.32 15.94
C SER A 75 -1.07 4.98 16.60
N GLY A 76 -0.31 4.62 17.64
CA GLY A 76 -0.58 3.42 18.44
C GLY A 76 -0.43 2.11 17.69
N GLY A 77 0.44 2.07 16.67
CA GLY A 77 0.71 0.88 15.86
C GLY A 77 -0.40 0.53 14.86
N LYS A 78 -1.39 1.42 14.69
CA LYS A 78 -2.45 1.26 13.68
C LYS A 78 -2.03 1.90 12.37
N LEU A 79 -2.47 1.34 11.25
CA LEU A 79 -2.28 1.91 9.92
C LEU A 79 -3.65 2.22 9.33
N ASN A 80 -4.17 3.42 9.56
CA ASN A 80 -5.51 3.83 9.09
C ASN A 80 -5.46 4.74 7.86
N TYR A 81 -4.31 5.35 7.58
CA TYR A 81 -4.07 6.21 6.42
C TYR A 81 -2.91 5.69 5.58
N ILE A 82 -3.21 5.33 4.33
CA ILE A 82 -2.28 4.69 3.40
C ILE A 82 -2.01 5.63 2.22
N ILE A 83 -0.74 5.91 1.96
CA ILE A 83 -0.30 6.66 0.78
C ILE A 83 0.22 5.67 -0.26
N VAL A 84 -0.42 5.65 -1.43
CA VAL A 84 -0.02 4.84 -2.58
C VAL A 84 0.74 5.70 -3.56
N THR A 85 1.95 5.29 -3.93
CA THR A 85 2.85 6.08 -4.78
C THR A 85 3.73 5.21 -5.68
N GLN A 86 4.57 5.87 -6.48
CA GLN A 86 5.56 5.29 -7.37
C GLN A 86 6.77 6.23 -7.48
N GLU A 87 7.87 5.74 -8.05
CA GLU A 87 9.16 6.45 -8.11
C GLU A 87 9.06 7.89 -8.64
N ASN A 88 8.33 8.09 -9.74
CA ASN A 88 8.17 9.41 -10.37
C ASN A 88 7.50 10.44 -9.45
N ASP A 89 6.70 10.01 -8.48
CA ASP A 89 5.92 10.88 -7.59
C ASP A 89 6.60 11.09 -6.22
N LEU A 90 7.74 10.43 -5.94
CA LEU A 90 8.41 10.53 -4.63
C LEU A 90 8.79 11.96 -4.24
N HIS A 91 9.08 12.82 -5.23
CA HIS A 91 9.35 14.23 -5.01
C HIS A 91 8.18 14.99 -4.36
N LEU A 92 6.94 14.51 -4.51
CA LEU A 92 5.73 15.07 -3.88
C LEU A 92 5.63 14.71 -2.39
N LEU A 93 6.42 13.73 -1.94
CA LEU A 93 6.32 13.10 -0.62
C LEU A 93 7.61 13.27 0.20
N ALA A 94 8.50 14.19 -0.19
CA ALA A 94 9.76 14.42 0.52
C ALA A 94 9.56 14.68 2.03
N ASP A 95 8.51 15.43 2.39
CA ASP A 95 8.12 15.71 3.77
C ASP A 95 7.62 14.46 4.51
N VAL A 96 6.83 13.61 3.84
CA VAL A 96 6.32 12.33 4.37
C VAL A 96 7.48 11.38 4.65
N LEU A 97 8.41 11.25 3.71
CA LEU A 97 9.57 10.38 3.81
C LEU A 97 10.53 10.87 4.91
N GLN A 98 10.76 12.18 5.02
CA GLN A 98 11.56 12.76 6.10
C GLN A 98 10.92 12.56 7.48
N ALA A 99 9.58 12.56 7.56
CA ALA A 99 8.83 12.29 8.77
C ALA A 99 8.76 10.79 9.14
N ASN A 100 9.45 9.92 8.39
CA ASN A 100 9.44 8.46 8.56
C ASN A 100 8.02 7.86 8.54
N ILE A 101 7.15 8.42 7.70
CA ILE A 101 5.80 7.90 7.46
C ILE A 101 5.86 6.92 6.30
N ASN A 102 5.23 5.76 6.47
CA ASN A 102 5.21 4.71 5.45
C ASN A 102 4.39 5.12 4.22
N VAL A 103 4.91 4.76 3.05
CA VAL A 103 4.25 4.85 1.73
C VAL A 103 4.31 3.48 1.07
N PHE A 104 3.42 3.20 0.12
CA PHE A 104 3.24 1.87 -0.44
C PHE A 104 3.16 1.94 -1.97
N SER A 105 3.61 0.90 -2.69
CA SER A 105 3.37 0.81 -4.13
C SER A 105 1.94 0.37 -4.44
N ALA A 106 1.52 0.67 -5.67
CA ALA A 106 0.29 0.14 -6.23
C ALA A 106 0.22 -1.39 -6.17
N GLU A 107 1.32 -2.09 -6.46
CA GLU A 107 1.36 -3.56 -6.47
C GLU A 107 1.01 -4.15 -5.09
N VAL A 108 1.62 -3.62 -4.03
CA VAL A 108 1.37 -4.10 -2.65
C VAL A 108 -0.09 -3.91 -2.29
N VAL A 109 -0.66 -2.75 -2.61
CA VAL A 109 -2.07 -2.44 -2.32
C VAL A 109 -3.01 -3.33 -3.13
N LEU A 110 -2.79 -3.48 -4.44
CA LEU A 110 -3.63 -4.32 -5.30
C LEU A 110 -3.57 -5.79 -4.91
N ARG A 111 -2.38 -6.30 -4.59
CA ARG A 111 -2.20 -7.66 -4.08
C ARG A 111 -2.99 -7.87 -2.81
N SER A 112 -2.98 -6.88 -1.92
CA SER A 112 -3.69 -6.95 -0.64
C SER A 112 -5.21 -6.92 -0.82
N VAL A 113 -5.73 -6.07 -1.71
CA VAL A 113 -7.15 -6.04 -2.06
C VAL A 113 -7.58 -7.38 -2.68
N ALA A 114 -6.79 -7.91 -3.63
CA ALA A 114 -7.09 -9.18 -4.29
C ALA A 114 -7.10 -10.36 -3.33
N ARG A 115 -6.23 -10.35 -2.31
CA ARG A 115 -6.19 -11.38 -1.26
C ARG A 115 -7.24 -11.18 -0.17
N GLN A 116 -7.94 -10.04 -0.15
CA GLN A 116 -8.74 -9.59 1.00
C GLN A 116 -7.92 -9.64 2.29
N ASN A 117 -6.63 -9.34 2.17
CA ASN A 117 -5.63 -9.47 3.23
C ASN A 117 -4.42 -8.61 2.88
N PHE A 118 -4.32 -7.46 3.54
CA PHE A 118 -3.12 -6.63 3.60
C PHE A 118 -2.32 -7.19 4.81
N GLN A 119 -0.98 -7.39 4.81
CA GLN A 119 -0.25 -8.05 5.95
C GLN A 119 1.05 -7.36 6.42
N ILE A 120 1.24 -6.79 7.64
CA ILE A 120 2.41 -5.92 8.00
C ILE A 120 3.56 -6.78 8.49
N ASP A 121 4.55 -7.01 7.63
CA ASP A 121 5.89 -7.40 8.04
C ASP A 121 6.57 -6.17 8.63
N THR A 122 6.41 -6.02 9.95
CA THR A 122 7.10 -4.98 10.74
C THR A 122 8.55 -5.41 11.08
N ASN A 123 9.02 -6.55 10.55
CA ASN A 123 10.30 -7.18 10.88
C ASN A 123 11.47 -6.69 10.02
N GLN A 124 11.62 -5.38 9.90
CA GLN A 124 12.85 -4.73 9.42
C GLN A 124 13.10 -3.49 10.31
N LEU A 125 13.46 -3.76 11.57
CA LEU A 125 14.03 -2.79 12.51
C LEU A 125 15.56 -2.92 12.51
#